data_AF-A0A820CFY9-F1
#
_entry.id   AF-A0A820CFY9-F1
#
_cell.length_a   1.000
_cell.length_b   1.000
_cell.length_c   1.000
_cell.angle_alpha   90.00
_cell.angle_beta   90.00
_cell.angle_gamma   90.00
#
_symmetry.space_group_name_H-M   'P 1'
#
loop_
_entity.id
_entity.type
_entity.pdbx_description
1 polymer ?
#
loop_
_entity_poly.entity_id
_entity_poly.type
_entity_poly.pdbx_seq_one_letter_code
_entity_poly.pdbx_strand_id
1 'polypeptide(L)'
;MVDLKLIANQLMRIVGFLMIIFGTIGNVLNIFVFTKWSNPRRGVNENNNNNSRTNNSALYLLISSWGNLIVILFPLLTRIAFDGFGFLVTQNTVFVLCKLRYYALFTCDLLSLGCICMALVDRYLIS
;
A
#
# COMPACT_ATOMS: atom_id res chain seq x y z
N MET A 1 -24.01 17.41 19.69
CA MET A 1 -23.09 16.23 19.61
C MET A 1 -23.55 15.16 18.63
N VAL A 2 -24.87 14.98 18.40
CA VAL A 2 -25.41 14.01 17.43
C VAL A 2 -25.06 14.38 15.98
N ASP A 3 -25.13 15.67 15.63
CA ASP A 3 -24.86 16.14 14.27
C ASP A 3 -23.40 15.91 13.84
N LEU A 4 -22.45 16.07 14.77
CA LEU A 4 -21.03 15.89 14.49
C LEU A 4 -20.71 14.42 14.13
N LYS A 5 -21.34 13.46 14.81
CA LYS A 5 -21.18 12.02 14.52
C LYS A 5 -21.74 11.66 13.15
N LEU A 6 -22.87 12.28 12.79
CA LEU A 6 -23.55 12.02 11.52
C LEU A 6 -22.71 12.55 10.34
N ILE A 7 -22.17 13.77 10.48
CA ILE A 7 -21.22 14.36 9.52
C ILE A 7 -19.95 13.51 9.42
N ALA A 8 -19.37 13.10 10.55
CA ALA A 8 -18.16 12.28 10.57
C ALA A 8 -18.35 10.93 9.84
N ASN A 9 -19.49 10.26 10.06
CA ASN A 9 -19.79 8.98 9.41
C ASN A 9 -20.00 9.15 7.90
N GLN A 10 -20.69 10.22 7.48
CA GLN A 10 -20.87 10.53 6.05
C GLN A 10 -19.53 10.84 5.38
N LEU A 11 -18.69 11.64 6.03
CA LEU A 11 -17.35 11.97 5.56
C LEU A 11 -16.48 10.71 5.44
N MET A 12 -16.48 9.85 6.47
CA MET A 12 -15.73 8.59 6.48
C MET A 12 -16.15 7.67 5.34
N ARG A 13 -17.45 7.61 5.04
CA ARG A 13 -17.98 6.81 3.94
C ARG A 13 -17.51 7.37 2.60
N ILE A 14 -17.75 8.65 2.32
CA ILE A 14 -17.44 9.26 1.02
C ILE A 14 -15.93 9.29 0.77
N VAL A 15 -15.17 9.87 1.70
CA VAL A 15 -13.71 9.99 1.57
C VAL A 15 -13.05 8.62 1.59
N GLY A 16 -13.53 7.70 2.42
CA GLY A 16 -13.02 6.32 2.47
C GLY A 16 -13.19 5.60 1.13
N PHE A 17 -14.36 5.69 0.49
CA PHE A 17 -14.58 5.09 -0.83
C PHE A 17 -13.68 5.72 -1.90
N LEU A 18 -13.53 7.04 -1.92
CA LEU A 18 -12.63 7.71 -2.86
C LEU A 18 -11.18 7.27 -2.66
N MET A 19 -10.71 7.18 -1.41
CA MET A 19 -9.36 6.71 -1.10
C MET A 19 -9.14 5.26 -1.54
N ILE A 20 -10.13 4.38 -1.41
CA ILE A 20 -10.02 3.00 -1.91
C ILE A 20 -9.89 3.00 -3.44
N ILE A 21 -10.74 3.74 -4.16
CA ILE A 21 -10.72 3.76 -5.63
C ILE A 21 -9.38 4.32 -6.14
N PHE A 22 -9.01 5.53 -5.74
CA PHE A 22 -7.77 6.15 -6.22
C PHE A 22 -6.53 5.41 -5.70
N GLY A 23 -6.55 4.97 -4.44
CA GLY A 23 -5.43 4.27 -3.82
C GLY A 23 -5.18 2.89 -4.44
N THR A 24 -6.23 2.13 -4.79
CA THR A 24 -6.06 0.85 -5.49
C THR A 24 -5.56 1.05 -6.90
N ILE A 25 -6.15 1.98 -7.68
CA ILE A 25 -5.69 2.28 -9.04
C ILE A 25 -4.21 2.69 -9.04
N GLY A 26 -3.82 3.62 -8.16
CA GLY A 26 -2.45 4.10 -8.07
C GLY A 26 -1.45 2.99 -7.73
N ASN A 27 -1.77 2.15 -6.73
CA ASN A 27 -0.87 1.05 -6.36
C ASN A 27 -0.83 -0.07 -7.42
N VAL A 28 -1.93 -0.36 -8.12
CA VAL A 28 -1.94 -1.32 -9.24
C VAL A 28 -1.07 -0.82 -10.40
N LEU A 29 -1.15 0.47 -10.74
CA LEU A 29 -0.28 1.08 -11.75
C LEU A 29 1.19 1.00 -11.34
N ASN A 30 1.51 1.31 -10.07
CA ASN A 30 2.86 1.16 -9.54
C ASN A 30 3.37 -0.28 -9.63
N ILE A 31 2.55 -1.25 -9.22
CA ILE A 31 2.89 -2.68 -9.33
C ILE A 31 3.17 -3.05 -10.79
N PHE A 32 2.34 -2.61 -11.74
CA PHE A 32 2.53 -2.90 -13.16
C PHE A 32 3.86 -2.32 -13.68
N VAL A 33 4.14 -1.05 -13.39
CA VAL A 33 5.36 -0.36 -13.82
C VAL A 33 6.59 -1.01 -13.19
N PHE A 34 6.59 -1.23 -11.88
CA PHE A 34 7.73 -1.82 -11.18
C PHE A 34 7.92 -3.30 -11.52
N THR A 35 6.87 -4.07 -11.81
CA THR A 35 7.01 -5.44 -12.30
C THR A 35 7.67 -5.46 -13.68
N LYS A 36 7.29 -4.54 -14.58
CA LYS A 36 7.90 -4.42 -15.89
C LYS A 36 9.36 -3.97 -15.81
N TRP A 37 9.68 -3.04 -14.92
CA TRP A 37 11.04 -2.54 -14.72
C TRP A 37 11.93 -3.57 -13.99
N SER A 38 11.39 -4.29 -13.03
CA SER A 38 12.11 -5.31 -12.27
C SER A 38 12.41 -6.58 -13.08
N ASN A 39 11.85 -6.76 -14.28
CA ASN A 39 12.06 -7.96 -15.07
C ASN A 39 13.28 -7.81 -16.00
N PRO A 40 14.43 -8.44 -15.69
CA PRO A 40 15.68 -8.26 -16.44
C PRO A 40 15.63 -8.82 -17.88
N ARG A 41 14.60 -9.59 -18.24
CA ARG A 41 14.51 -10.28 -19.54
C ARG A 41 14.10 -9.40 -20.72
N ARG A 42 13.76 -8.13 -20.52
CA ARG A 42 13.24 -7.25 -21.59
C ARG A 42 14.30 -6.34 -22.25
N GLY A 43 15.58 -6.47 -21.87
CA GLY A 43 16.71 -5.75 -22.45
C GLY A 43 17.73 -6.62 -23.20
N VAL A 44 17.44 -7.91 -23.45
CA VAL A 44 18.37 -8.85 -24.13
C VAL A 44 18.14 -8.82 -25.65
N ASN A 45 18.02 -7.63 -26.25
CA ASN A 45 18.00 -7.46 -27.70
C ASN A 45 18.66 -6.16 -28.16
N GLU A 46 19.58 -5.60 -27.37
CA GLU A 46 20.39 -4.47 -27.80
C GLU A 46 21.85 -4.76 -27.46
N ASN A 47 22.61 -5.13 -28.50
CA ASN A 47 24.07 -5.16 -28.51
C ASN A 47 24.60 -3.84 -27.93
N ASN A 48 25.06 -3.83 -26.68
CA ASN A 48 26.12 -2.92 -26.24
C ASN A 48 26.64 -3.26 -24.83
N ASN A 49 27.96 -3.34 -24.74
CA ASN A 49 28.77 -3.70 -23.58
C ASN A 49 28.80 -2.62 -22.50
N ASN A 50 27.73 -2.34 -21.77
CA ASN A 50 27.82 -1.45 -20.59
C ASN A 50 26.97 -1.94 -19.41
N ASN A 51 27.65 -2.60 -18.47
CA ASN A 51 27.28 -2.73 -17.05
C ASN A 51 25.78 -2.77 -16.75
N SER A 52 25.18 -3.98 -16.77
CA SER A 52 23.92 -4.23 -16.07
C SER A 52 24.11 -4.03 -14.57
N ARG A 53 24.08 -2.77 -14.12
CA ARG A 53 23.85 -2.41 -12.72
C ARG A 53 22.45 -2.91 -12.38
N THR A 54 22.40 -3.98 -11.59
CA THR A 54 21.17 -4.55 -11.03
C THR A 54 20.53 -3.50 -10.12
N ASN A 55 19.64 -2.68 -10.68
CA ASN A 55 19.00 -1.59 -9.94
C ASN A 55 17.88 -2.20 -9.08
N ASN A 56 18.23 -2.61 -7.85
CA ASN A 56 17.33 -3.30 -6.93
C ASN A 56 16.24 -2.37 -6.37
N SER A 57 16.43 -1.06 -6.50
CA SER A 57 15.44 -0.02 -6.23
C SER A 57 14.03 -0.32 -6.75
N ALA A 58 13.89 -0.89 -7.95
CA ALA A 58 12.58 -1.27 -8.52
C ALA A 58 11.87 -2.39 -7.72
N LEU A 59 12.63 -3.34 -7.15
CA LEU A 59 12.08 -4.41 -6.31
C LEU A 59 11.59 -3.87 -4.96
N TYR A 60 12.35 -2.98 -4.33
CA TYR A 60 11.93 -2.36 -3.08
C TYR A 60 10.64 -1.53 -3.26
N LEU A 61 10.54 -0.75 -4.34
CA LEU A 61 9.35 0.01 -4.68
C LEU A 61 8.15 -0.88 -5.03
N LEU A 62 8.38 -2.05 -5.64
CA LEU A 62 7.34 -3.05 -5.88
C LEU A 62 6.79 -3.60 -4.57
N ILE A 63 7.66 -4.00 -3.64
CA ILE A 63 7.27 -4.52 -2.31
C ILE A 63 6.49 -3.47 -1.53
N SER A 64 6.95 -2.20 -1.55
CA SER A 64 6.22 -1.10 -0.92
C SER A 64 4.83 -0.87 -1.54
N SER A 65 4.70 -1.00 -2.86
CA SER A 65 3.40 -0.84 -3.53
C SER A 65 2.41 -1.95 -3.16
N TRP A 66 2.90 -3.18 -2.97
CA TRP A 66 2.09 -4.28 -2.42
C TRP A 66 1.70 -4.05 -0.96
N GLY A 67 2.64 -3.59 -0.11
CA GLY A 67 2.36 -3.22 1.28
C GLY A 67 1.28 -2.16 1.39
N ASN A 68 1.39 -1.09 0.59
CA ASN A 68 0.40 -0.02 0.54
C ASN A 68 -0.97 -0.51 0.04
N LEU A 69 -1.00 -1.41 -0.95
CA LEU A 69 -2.25 -2.00 -1.42
C LEU A 69 -2.95 -2.81 -0.30
N ILE A 70 -2.20 -3.58 0.48
CA ILE A 70 -2.74 -4.34 1.63
C ILE A 70 -3.33 -3.39 2.68
N VAL A 71 -2.66 -2.26 2.97
CA VAL A 71 -3.15 -1.24 3.92
C VAL A 71 -4.46 -0.61 3.45
N ILE A 72 -4.62 -0.39 2.15
CA ILE A 72 -5.86 0.16 1.59
C ILE A 72 -6.97 -0.89 1.58
N LEU A 73 -6.67 -2.14 1.26
CA LEU A 73 -7.69 -3.18 1.14
C LEU A 73 -8.18 -3.71 2.49
N PHE A 74 -7.33 -3.82 3.51
CA PHE A 74 -7.71 -4.44 4.78
C PHE A 74 -8.03 -3.40 5.88
N PRO A 75 -7.07 -2.59 6.39
CA PRO A 75 -7.34 -1.59 7.42
C PRO A 75 -8.37 -0.51 7.06
N LEU A 76 -8.37 0.00 5.82
CA LEU A 76 -9.29 1.06 5.42
C LEU A 76 -10.71 0.51 5.16
N LEU A 77 -10.82 -0.67 4.54
CA LEU A 77 -12.11 -1.31 4.28
C LEU A 77 -12.80 -1.74 5.59
N THR A 78 -12.03 -2.29 6.53
CA THR A 78 -12.55 -2.56 7.88
C THR A 78 -12.96 -1.27 8.58
N ARG A 79 -12.19 -0.17 8.47
CA ARG A 79 -12.60 1.13 9.02
C ARG A 79 -13.95 1.61 8.50
N ILE A 80 -14.18 1.56 7.19
CA ILE A 80 -15.44 1.99 6.58
C ILE A 80 -16.60 1.08 7.02
N ALA A 81 -16.37 -0.23 7.15
CA ALA A 81 -17.39 -1.16 7.64
C ALA A 81 -17.83 -0.81 9.07
N PHE A 82 -16.91 -0.53 9.99
CA PHE A 82 -17.26 -0.24 11.39
C PHE A 82 -17.72 1.19 11.61
N ASP A 83 -16.89 2.16 11.24
CA ASP A 83 -17.15 3.58 11.52
C ASP A 83 -18.21 4.14 10.55
N GLY A 84 -18.24 3.62 9.32
CA GLY A 84 -19.16 4.10 8.28
C GLY A 84 -20.54 3.42 8.27
N PHE A 85 -20.63 2.11 8.57
CA PHE A 85 -21.89 1.36 8.56
C PHE A 85 -22.40 0.97 9.96
N GLY A 86 -21.61 1.18 11.01
CA GLY A 86 -22.04 0.92 12.39
C GLY A 86 -22.17 -0.56 12.74
N PHE A 87 -21.39 -1.44 12.09
CA PHE A 87 -21.37 -2.86 12.44
C PHE A 87 -20.98 -3.06 13.91
N LEU A 88 -21.79 -3.82 14.64
CA LEU A 88 -21.54 -4.12 16.06
C LEU A 88 -20.39 -5.13 16.20
N VAL A 89 -19.38 -4.76 16.98
CA VAL A 89 -18.22 -5.62 17.24
C VAL A 89 -18.65 -6.75 18.19
N THR A 90 -18.65 -7.97 17.70
CA THR A 90 -18.91 -9.19 18.48
C THR A 90 -17.60 -9.76 19.02
N GLN A 91 -17.63 -10.49 20.15
CA GLN A 91 -16.41 -11.07 20.76
C GLN A 91 -15.55 -11.87 19.78
N ASN A 92 -16.17 -12.55 18.82
CA ASN A 92 -15.48 -13.35 17.79
C ASN A 92 -14.75 -12.49 16.74
N THR A 93 -15.15 -11.23 16.55
CA THR A 93 -14.59 -10.35 15.50
C THR A 93 -13.59 -9.33 16.05
N VAL A 94 -13.55 -9.10 17.38
CA VAL A 94 -12.60 -8.19 18.06
C VAL A 94 -11.15 -8.46 17.66
N PHE A 95 -10.75 -9.73 17.57
CA PHE A 95 -9.37 -10.09 17.23
C PHE A 95 -8.97 -9.59 15.83
N VAL A 96 -9.76 -9.94 14.82
CA VAL A 96 -9.50 -9.60 13.41
C VAL A 96 -9.58 -8.09 13.18
N LEU A 97 -10.56 -7.43 13.80
CA LEU A 97 -10.90 -6.05 13.50
C LEU A 97 -10.11 -5.01 14.27
N CYS A 98 -9.64 -5.35 15.47
CA CYS A 98 -8.88 -4.44 16.31
C CYS A 98 -7.40 -4.81 16.31
N LYS A 99 -7.06 -6.02 16.77
CA LYS A 99 -5.65 -6.41 16.95
C LYS A 99 -4.95 -6.65 15.61
N LEU A 100 -5.54 -7.48 14.76
CA LEU A 100 -4.94 -7.81 13.45
C LEU A 100 -4.94 -6.59 12.52
N ARG A 101 -6.01 -5.78 12.52
CA ARG A 101 -6.05 -4.50 11.79
C ARG A 101 -4.88 -3.59 12.15
N TYR A 102 -4.67 -3.35 13.45
CA TYR A 102 -3.62 -2.44 13.91
C TYR A 102 -2.24 -3.00 13.59
N TYR A 103 -2.04 -4.30 13.82
CA TYR A 103 -0.80 -5.00 13.48
C TYR A 103 -0.48 -4.92 11.97
N ALA A 104 -1.46 -5.21 11.11
CA ALA A 104 -1.29 -5.18 9.66
C ALA A 104 -0.99 -3.76 9.16
N LEU A 105 -1.68 -2.75 9.69
CA LEU A 105 -1.44 -1.35 9.36
C LEU A 105 0.00 -0.95 9.70
N PHE A 106 0.43 -1.17 10.95
CA PHE A 106 1.74 -0.72 11.40
C PHE A 106 2.88 -1.48 10.70
N THR A 107 2.71 -2.79 10.52
CA THR A 107 3.73 -3.64 9.86
C THR A 107 3.91 -3.26 8.39
N CYS A 108 2.81 -3.07 7.66
CA CYS A 108 2.90 -2.71 6.23
C CYS A 108 3.42 -1.28 6.03
N ASP A 109 3.09 -0.35 6.93
CA ASP A 109 3.58 1.03 6.86
C ASP A 109 5.09 1.10 7.13
N LEU A 110 5.58 0.39 8.16
CA LEU A 110 7.02 0.25 8.41
C LEU A 110 7.75 -0.46 7.26
N LEU A 111 7.15 -1.50 6.68
CA LEU A 111 7.72 -2.20 5.53
C LEU A 111 7.85 -1.27 4.33
N SER A 112 6.79 -0.51 4.01
CA SER A 112 6.80 0.48 2.94
C SER A 112 7.85 1.56 3.15
N LEU A 113 7.92 2.14 4.35
CA LEU A 113 8.92 3.15 4.70
C LEU A 113 10.34 2.59 4.57
N GLY A 114 10.58 1.40 5.13
CA GLY A 114 11.87 0.72 5.04
C GLY A 114 12.30 0.46 3.60
N CYS A 115 11.37 0.01 2.76
CA CYS A 115 11.61 -0.22 1.33
C CYS A 115 11.96 1.08 0.58
N ILE A 116 11.26 2.19 0.86
CA ILE A 116 11.56 3.49 0.26
C ILE A 116 12.95 3.98 0.69
N CYS A 117 13.31 3.86 1.97
CA CYS A 117 14.64 4.20 2.47
C CYS A 117 15.73 3.36 1.79
N MET A 118 15.54 2.05 1.66
CA MET A 118 16.49 1.18 0.97
C MET A 118 16.61 1.53 -0.52
N ALA A 119 15.50 1.87 -1.18
CA ALA A 119 15.52 2.32 -2.57
C ALA A 119 16.30 3.63 -2.76
N LEU A 120 16.20 4.56 -1.81
CA LEU A 120 16.98 5.80 -1.81
C LEU A 120 18.47 5.54 -1.62
N VAL A 121 18.84 4.68 -0.66
CA VAL A 121 20.24 4.30 -0.43
C VAL A 121 20.82 3.59 -1.64
N ASP A 122 20.10 2.63 -2.22
CA ASP A 122 20.51 1.92 -3.44
C ASP A 122 20.78 2.91 -4.59
N ARG A 123 19.89 3.89 -4.78
CA ARG A 123 20.06 4.91 -5.81
C ARG A 123 21.19 5.89 -5.51
N TYR A 124 21.42 6.25 -4.25
CA TYR A 124 22.52 7.13 -3.84
C TYR A 124 23.89 6.47 -4.03
N LEU A 125 24.02 5.18 -3.71
CA LEU A 125 25.28 4.42 -3.85
C LEU A 125 25.59 4.06 -5.31
N ILE A 126 24.57 3.94 -6.16
CA ILE A 126 24.73 3.68 -7.60
C ILE A 126 25.04 4.97 -8.38
N SER A 127 24.53 6.13 -7.94
CA SER A 127 24.82 7.44 -8.54
C SER A 127 26.26 7.87 -8.36
#